data_AF-V3Z116-F1
#
_entry.id   AF-V3Z116-F1
#
_cell.length_a   1.000
_cell.length_b   1.000
_cell.length_c   1.000
_cell.angle_alpha   90.00
_cell.angle_beta   90.00
_cell.angle_gamma   90.00
#
_symmetry.space_group_name_H-M   'P 1'
#
loop_
_entity.id
_entity.type
_entity.pdbx_description
1 polymer ?
#
loop_
_entity_poly.entity_id
_entity_poly.type
_entity_poly.pdbx_seq_one_letter_code
_entity_poly.pdbx_strand_id
1 'polypeptide(L)'
;MLVHSLILSIYTLFIFFYFSVLKSLGQLQKSPENAFIPVHCQLRPRTRSSVTLWHLPEEICLHLLKHLHIKDLLNMKLVHSYFNDLISNNNSLWSCVQFHNCWPSLGNLHHFQHAADSGNVEALVKLGVAYLYNEGLPVEFDEENIAVNGTKAAKYFSQIEKMNNNKIEPFTWLFIRPPWSISGACCKERVFNLIFNLCFFQNADKQLGLCVAKTLQLIEQDDKQSDSIHYLQQSSQLGSGSAAYLLWQHKYSGKVFDTASELNSIRELRDISSMGCLDATLTLCDFYSHGKYGGIAQSRAASFMRETFQSSTPTGTHKIFRGSNNLSQAMRYILVDWLVEVAGMKNFSNQTLHTAVSVVDRFLSVQNVHRAKLQLLGVAAMVVCSRFLGKDVITIREAAWLTDNTYKYEDVVRMMGEITASLRGNIKLATSLDYVQIVNVLANMNEKASCLAEYICELCVLQSEMGQYSPTEIACSSVLLARLLLKTETAWPSHIEEFTGFPLEDLSRCAFHIHEKCFLEGSVIDHREITLQAVKQKYSDEKFHNVSSIDIMNYEELCNMLGVTDFYLNGFDLKLRFRNYDELIVSPCRGKSKGRR
;
A
#
# COMPACT_ATOMS: atom_id res chain seq x y z
N MET A 1 5.46 41.58 -12.66
CA MET A 1 4.48 40.47 -12.57
C MET A 1 4.95 39.30 -11.71
N LEU A 2 6.19 38.80 -11.84
CA LEU A 2 6.77 37.73 -10.99
C LEU A 2 6.77 38.07 -9.48
N VAL A 3 7.11 39.30 -9.11
CA VAL A 3 7.08 39.75 -7.70
C VAL A 3 5.66 39.78 -7.13
N HIS A 4 4.65 40.10 -7.94
CA HIS A 4 3.26 40.14 -7.49
C HIS A 4 2.68 38.73 -7.31
N SER A 5 3.09 37.78 -8.15
CA SER A 5 2.80 36.35 -8.00
C SER A 5 3.50 35.74 -6.79
N LEU A 6 4.72 36.19 -6.48
CA LEU A 6 5.48 35.77 -5.29
C LEU A 6 4.83 36.30 -4.00
N ILE A 7 4.37 37.55 -4.01
CA ILE A 7 3.64 38.16 -2.88
C ILE A 7 2.30 37.44 -2.66
N LEU A 8 1.58 37.06 -3.73
CA LEU A 8 0.37 36.24 -3.58
C LEU A 8 0.70 34.85 -3.00
N SER A 9 1.76 34.18 -3.46
CA SER A 9 2.19 32.89 -2.91
C SER A 9 2.57 32.99 -1.43
N ILE A 10 3.31 34.03 -1.05
CA ILE A 10 3.68 34.32 0.34
C ILE A 10 2.44 34.66 1.19
N TYR A 11 1.47 35.41 0.65
CA TYR A 11 0.19 35.67 1.33
C TYR A 11 -0.64 34.40 1.51
N THR A 12 -0.62 33.50 0.53
CA THR A 12 -1.35 32.23 0.59
C THR A 12 -0.72 31.29 1.64
N LEU A 13 0.62 31.27 1.70
CA LEU A 13 1.40 30.62 2.77
C LEU A 13 1.12 31.24 4.14
N PHE A 14 0.98 32.57 4.23
CA PHE A 14 0.65 33.27 5.48
C PHE A 14 -0.78 32.98 5.97
N ILE A 15 -1.74 32.81 5.05
CA ILE A 15 -3.12 32.42 5.37
C ILE A 15 -3.17 30.96 5.84
N PHE A 16 -2.44 30.07 5.18
CA PHE A 16 -2.28 28.68 5.63
C PHE A 16 -1.61 28.60 7.01
N PHE A 17 -0.60 29.43 7.24
CA PHE A 17 0.12 29.59 8.51
C PHE A 17 -0.81 30.09 9.62
N TYR A 18 -1.64 31.10 9.36
CA TYR A 18 -2.59 31.65 10.33
C TYR A 18 -3.64 30.62 10.77
N PHE A 19 -4.16 29.80 9.84
CA PHE A 19 -5.11 28.74 10.17
C PHE A 19 -4.48 27.55 10.89
N SER A 20 -3.26 27.16 10.55
CA SER A 20 -2.55 26.06 11.21
C SER A 20 -2.16 26.42 12.65
N VAL A 21 -1.66 27.64 12.86
CA VAL A 21 -1.29 28.16 14.19
C VAL A 21 -2.53 28.34 15.08
N LEU A 22 -3.66 28.86 14.56
CA LEU A 22 -4.92 28.94 15.31
C LEU A 22 -5.48 27.57 15.70
N LYS A 23 -5.30 26.56 14.84
CA LYS A 23 -5.74 25.18 15.10
C LYS A 23 -4.88 24.50 16.17
N SER A 24 -3.59 24.82 16.23
CA SER A 24 -2.68 24.38 17.29
C SER A 24 -2.89 25.13 18.61
N LEU A 25 -3.22 26.42 18.57
CA LEU A 25 -3.53 27.22 19.77
C LEU A 25 -4.89 26.85 20.38
N GLY A 26 -5.86 26.37 19.58
CA GLY A 26 -7.15 25.87 20.07
C GLY A 26 -7.10 24.54 20.82
N GLN A 27 -5.95 23.86 20.85
CA GLN A 27 -5.74 22.59 21.57
C GLN A 27 -5.09 22.76 22.95
N LEU A 28 -4.73 23.98 23.35
CA LEU A 28 -4.27 24.28 24.70
C LEU A 28 -5.49 24.52 25.61
N GLN A 29 -5.75 23.55 26.49
CA GLN A 29 -6.82 23.55 27.47
C GLN A 29 -6.84 24.84 28.32
N LYS A 30 -8.07 25.33 28.57
CA LYS A 30 -8.40 26.31 29.60
C LYS A 30 -8.02 25.76 30.99
N SER A 31 -7.15 26.47 31.72
CA SER A 31 -7.15 26.43 33.18
C SER A 31 -8.17 27.45 33.73
N PRO A 32 -8.90 27.13 34.81
CA PRO A 32 -9.91 28.03 35.35
C PRO A 32 -9.32 28.80 36.53
N GLU A 33 -8.74 29.97 36.29
CA GLU A 33 -8.54 30.99 37.33
C GLU A 33 -7.89 32.23 36.72
N ASN A 34 -8.67 33.31 36.58
CA ASN A 34 -8.35 34.66 37.06
C ASN A 34 -9.01 35.78 36.22
N ALA A 35 -9.96 36.42 36.91
CA ALA A 35 -10.43 37.80 36.85
C ALA A 35 -10.19 38.64 35.58
N PHE A 36 -11.31 39.08 35.00
CA PHE A 36 -11.39 40.24 34.12
C PHE A 36 -11.02 41.52 34.88
N ILE A 37 -9.96 42.21 34.43
CA ILE A 37 -9.74 43.63 34.73
C ILE A 37 -9.75 44.39 33.39
N PRO A 38 -10.66 45.35 33.17
CA PRO A 38 -10.63 46.16 31.97
C PRO A 38 -9.65 47.32 32.18
N VAL A 39 -8.41 47.17 31.70
CA VAL A 39 -7.48 48.31 31.60
C VAL A 39 -7.64 48.93 30.22
N HIS A 40 -8.29 50.09 30.17
CA HIS A 40 -8.19 51.02 29.05
C HIS A 40 -6.72 51.46 28.91
N CYS A 41 -5.96 50.73 28.11
CA CYS A 41 -4.60 51.12 27.74
C CYS A 41 -4.64 51.75 26.35
N GLN A 42 -4.40 53.05 26.29
CA GLN A 42 -4.21 53.79 25.04
C GLN A 42 -3.12 53.08 24.21
N LEU A 43 -3.52 52.50 23.08
CA LEU A 43 -2.60 51.86 22.14
C LEU A 43 -1.69 52.94 21.56
N ARG A 44 -0.44 53.03 22.06
CA ARG A 44 0.65 53.62 21.28
C ARG A 44 0.73 52.88 19.94
N PRO A 45 1.19 53.52 18.84
CA PRO A 45 1.31 52.84 17.57
C PRO A 45 2.18 51.59 17.77
N ARG A 46 1.63 50.41 17.44
CA ARG A 46 2.43 49.17 17.41
C ARG A 46 3.61 49.44 16.50
N THR A 47 4.81 49.57 17.06
CA THR A 47 6.03 49.32 16.30
C THR A 47 5.88 47.89 15.78
N ARG A 48 5.65 47.73 14.47
CA ARG A 48 5.77 46.42 13.84
C ARG A 48 7.25 46.04 14.01
N SER A 49 7.60 45.26 15.02
CA SER A 49 8.76 44.39 14.88
C SER A 49 8.43 43.50 13.69
N SER A 50 9.00 43.79 12.53
CA SER A 50 8.88 42.91 11.38
C SER A 50 9.72 41.68 11.69
N VAL A 51 9.18 40.76 12.49
CA VAL A 51 9.76 39.43 12.67
C VAL A 51 9.66 38.76 11.31
N THR A 52 10.74 38.85 10.54
CA THR A 52 10.87 38.16 9.25
C THR A 52 11.32 36.73 9.50
N LEU A 53 11.03 35.84 8.55
CA LEU A 53 11.24 34.41 8.69
C LEU A 53 12.68 34.03 9.09
N TRP A 54 13.69 34.78 8.62
CA TRP A 54 15.11 34.57 8.93
C TRP A 54 15.56 35.02 10.33
N HIS A 55 14.70 35.68 11.10
CA HIS A 55 14.95 35.96 12.52
C HIS A 55 14.36 34.90 13.46
N LEU A 56 13.70 33.87 12.92
CA LEU A 56 13.25 32.74 13.72
C LEU A 56 14.45 31.85 14.12
N PRO A 57 14.37 31.16 15.27
CA PRO A 57 15.32 30.11 15.63
C PRO A 57 15.51 29.09 14.51
N GLU A 58 16.74 28.60 14.35
CA GLU A 58 17.10 27.66 13.29
C GLU A 58 16.23 26.41 13.32
N GLU A 59 15.89 25.88 14.50
CA GLU A 59 15.05 24.70 14.66
C GLU A 59 13.65 24.91 14.09
N ILE A 60 13.10 26.11 14.23
CA ILE A 60 11.79 26.47 13.67
C ILE A 60 11.91 26.59 12.15
N CYS A 61 12.95 27.23 11.64
CA CYS A 61 13.23 27.30 10.20
C CYS A 61 13.37 25.89 9.59
N LEU A 62 14.15 25.01 10.22
CA LEU A 62 14.33 23.63 9.79
C LEU A 62 13.01 22.85 9.80
N HIS A 63 12.18 23.03 10.84
CA HIS A 63 10.88 22.38 10.92
C HIS A 63 9.92 22.87 9.82
N LEU A 64 9.94 24.18 9.51
CA LEU A 64 9.13 24.79 8.45
C LEU A 64 9.58 24.36 7.04
N LEU A 65 10.88 24.17 6.84
CA LEU A 65 11.46 23.76 5.56
C LEU A 65 11.40 22.24 5.35
N LYS A 66 11.20 21.47 6.42
CA LYS A 66 11.10 20.01 6.35
C LYS A 66 9.93 19.61 5.45
N HIS A 67 10.16 18.58 4.61
CA HIS A 67 9.17 18.04 3.67
C HIS A 67 8.69 18.99 2.58
N LEU A 68 9.30 20.17 2.42
CA LEU A 68 9.09 20.97 1.23
C LEU A 68 9.57 20.23 -0.02
N HIS A 69 8.93 20.54 -1.13
CA HIS A 69 9.35 20.04 -2.43
C HIS A 69 10.70 20.66 -2.81
N ILE A 70 11.56 19.90 -3.51
CA ILE A 70 12.92 20.34 -3.86
C ILE A 70 12.94 21.70 -4.59
N LYS A 71 12.00 21.93 -5.51
CA LYS A 71 11.89 23.21 -6.23
C LYS A 71 11.66 24.39 -5.28
N ASP A 72 10.85 24.19 -4.24
CA ASP A 72 10.55 25.25 -3.27
C ASP A 72 11.76 25.52 -2.38
N LEU A 73 12.48 24.48 -1.96
CA LEU A 73 13.75 24.66 -1.24
C LEU A 73 14.80 25.39 -2.08
N LEU A 74 14.96 25.02 -3.35
CA LEU A 74 15.90 25.69 -4.24
C LEU A 74 15.51 27.15 -4.47
N ASN A 75 14.21 27.45 -4.61
CA ASN A 75 13.73 28.83 -4.67
C ASN A 75 14.04 29.58 -3.38
N MET A 76 13.87 28.95 -2.20
CA MET A 76 14.20 29.57 -0.91
C MET A 76 15.69 29.90 -0.77
N LYS A 77 16.59 29.09 -1.33
CA LYS A 77 18.03 29.41 -1.38
C LYS A 77 18.32 30.73 -2.11
N LEU A 78 17.50 31.08 -3.11
CA LEU A 78 17.66 32.30 -3.89
C LEU A 78 17.10 33.55 -3.18
N VAL A 79 16.29 33.37 -2.12
CA VAL A 79 15.62 34.48 -1.44
C VAL A 79 16.54 35.23 -0.47
N HIS A 80 17.43 34.52 0.24
CA HIS A 80 18.30 35.13 1.24
C HIS A 80 19.54 34.26 1.55
N SER A 81 20.69 34.86 1.84
CA SER A 81 21.94 34.14 2.15
C SER A 81 21.79 33.16 3.32
N TYR A 82 21.11 33.58 4.39
CA TYR A 82 20.75 32.70 5.51
C TYR A 82 20.09 31.38 5.06
N PHE A 83 19.11 31.42 4.16
CA PHE A 83 18.47 30.18 3.67
C PHE A 83 19.38 29.39 2.74
N ASN A 84 20.25 30.06 1.98
CA ASN A 84 21.25 29.37 1.18
C ASN A 84 22.21 28.55 2.06
N ASP A 85 22.74 29.17 3.12
CA ASP A 85 23.66 28.53 4.05
C ASP A 85 22.96 27.43 4.86
N LEU A 86 21.76 27.72 5.37
CA LEU A 86 20.93 26.77 6.11
C LEU A 86 20.61 25.55 5.25
N ILE A 87 20.06 25.73 4.05
CA ILE A 87 19.65 24.61 3.20
C ILE A 87 20.87 23.85 2.69
N SER A 88 21.95 24.51 2.29
CA SER A 88 23.12 23.82 1.70
C SER A 88 23.87 22.94 2.68
N ASN A 89 23.91 23.30 3.97
CA ASN A 89 24.72 22.61 4.97
C ASN A 89 23.94 21.62 5.86
N ASN A 90 22.60 21.64 5.81
CA ASN A 90 21.77 20.81 6.70
C ASN A 90 21.36 19.47 6.07
N ASN A 91 22.11 18.40 6.37
CA ASN A 91 21.79 17.03 5.92
C ASN A 91 20.40 16.54 6.38
N SER A 92 19.90 17.01 7.51
CA SER A 92 18.58 16.65 8.04
C SER A 92 17.43 17.16 7.16
N LEU A 93 17.61 18.29 6.46
CA LEU A 93 16.65 18.78 5.47
C LEU A 93 16.70 17.92 4.21
N TRP A 94 17.91 17.64 3.71
CA TRP A 94 18.11 16.84 2.52
C TRP A 94 17.67 15.38 2.67
N SER A 95 17.71 14.83 3.89
CA SER A 95 17.14 13.50 4.17
C SER A 95 15.61 13.48 4.09
N CYS A 96 14.95 14.64 4.18
CA CYS A 96 13.49 14.79 4.27
C CYS A 96 12.84 15.54 3.11
N VAL A 97 13.62 16.14 2.20
CA VAL A 97 13.12 16.85 1.01
C VAL A 97 12.35 15.90 0.09
N GLN A 98 11.30 16.42 -0.55
CA GLN A 98 10.47 15.66 -1.48
C GLN A 98 10.87 15.93 -2.94
N PHE A 99 10.98 14.87 -3.73
CA PHE A 99 11.27 14.90 -5.17
C PHE A 99 10.07 14.47 -6.02
N HIS A 100 8.84 14.53 -5.49
CA HIS A 100 7.62 14.09 -6.17
C HIS A 100 7.52 14.64 -7.60
N ASN A 101 7.23 13.77 -8.58
CA ASN A 101 7.19 14.13 -10.01
C ASN A 101 8.48 14.73 -10.58
N CYS A 102 9.59 14.70 -9.85
CA CYS A 102 10.93 15.00 -10.33
C CYS A 102 11.69 13.70 -10.52
N TRP A 103 12.35 13.56 -11.67
CA TRP A 103 13.20 12.44 -11.99
C TRP A 103 14.66 12.88 -12.14
N PRO A 104 15.65 12.04 -11.80
CA PRO A 104 17.06 12.32 -12.04
C PRO A 104 17.35 12.65 -13.50
N SER A 105 18.09 13.73 -13.71
CA SER A 105 18.54 14.22 -15.01
C SER A 105 19.86 14.97 -14.85
N LEU A 106 20.60 15.22 -15.93
CA LEU A 106 21.89 15.95 -15.85
C LEU A 106 21.79 17.28 -15.08
N GLY A 107 20.74 18.05 -15.33
CA GLY A 107 20.57 19.37 -14.72
C GLY A 107 20.29 19.33 -13.22
N ASN A 108 19.77 18.22 -12.68
CA ASN A 108 19.37 18.11 -11.27
C ASN A 108 20.05 16.95 -10.52
N LEU A 109 20.94 16.20 -11.17
CA LEU A 109 21.56 14.99 -10.63
C LEU A 109 22.27 15.23 -9.30
N HIS A 110 22.98 16.35 -9.19
CA HIS A 110 23.70 16.71 -7.97
C HIS A 110 22.78 16.90 -6.76
N HIS A 111 21.54 17.38 -6.95
CA HIS A 111 20.55 17.49 -5.88
C HIS A 111 20.09 16.12 -5.39
N PHE A 112 19.83 15.19 -6.32
CA PHE A 112 19.48 13.82 -5.98
C PHE A 112 20.64 13.12 -5.25
N GLN A 113 21.87 13.27 -5.72
CA GLN A 113 23.06 12.69 -5.10
C GLN A 113 23.25 13.22 -3.68
N HIS A 114 23.16 14.54 -3.48
CA HIS A 114 23.29 15.13 -2.16
C HIS A 114 22.18 14.68 -1.19
N ALA A 115 20.94 14.55 -1.68
CA ALA A 115 19.85 13.98 -0.90
C ALA A 115 20.11 12.50 -0.54
N ALA A 116 20.57 11.70 -1.50
CA ALA A 116 20.89 10.29 -1.29
C ALA A 116 22.04 10.09 -0.30
N ASP A 117 23.10 10.89 -0.40
CA ASP A 117 24.23 10.90 0.54
C ASP A 117 23.78 11.33 1.95
N SER A 118 22.72 12.14 2.04
CA SER A 118 22.04 12.50 3.30
C SER A 118 21.05 11.45 3.81
N GLY A 119 20.89 10.30 3.13
CA GLY A 119 19.98 9.23 3.53
C GLY A 119 18.53 9.41 3.08
N ASN A 120 18.27 10.19 2.03
CA ASN A 120 16.93 10.34 1.48
C ASN A 120 16.50 9.10 0.69
N VAL A 121 15.51 8.37 1.20
CA VAL A 121 14.97 7.13 0.60
C VAL A 121 14.42 7.38 -0.81
N GLU A 122 13.71 8.49 -1.03
CA GLU A 122 13.11 8.79 -2.34
C GLU A 122 14.20 8.98 -3.40
N ALA A 123 15.23 9.75 -3.07
CA ALA A 123 16.37 9.98 -3.96
C ALA A 123 17.16 8.69 -4.22
N LEU A 124 17.37 7.85 -3.19
CA LEU A 124 18.05 6.57 -3.32
C LEU A 124 17.32 5.62 -4.30
N VAL A 125 15.99 5.47 -4.16
CA VAL A 125 15.21 4.65 -5.09
C VAL A 125 15.29 5.19 -6.50
N LYS A 126 15.03 6.50 -6.69
CA LYS A 126 14.99 7.11 -8.02
C LYS A 126 16.35 7.03 -8.72
N LEU A 127 17.45 7.27 -8.01
CA LEU A 127 18.79 7.11 -8.57
C LEU A 127 19.10 5.65 -8.90
N GLY A 128 18.76 4.71 -7.99
CA GLY A 128 18.96 3.28 -8.24
C GLY A 128 18.25 2.81 -9.52
N VAL A 129 16.99 3.19 -9.69
CA VAL A 129 16.19 2.86 -10.87
C VAL A 129 16.69 3.60 -12.12
N ALA A 130 17.00 4.89 -12.02
CA ALA A 130 17.52 5.69 -13.13
C ALA A 130 18.84 5.13 -13.69
N TYR A 131 19.80 4.79 -12.82
CA TYR A 131 21.06 4.17 -13.25
C TYR A 131 20.85 2.76 -13.79
N LEU A 132 19.98 1.95 -13.17
CA LEU A 132 19.74 0.58 -13.60
C LEU A 132 19.16 0.49 -15.02
N TYR A 133 18.19 1.37 -15.32
CA TYR A 133 17.48 1.38 -16.59
C TYR A 133 18.00 2.44 -17.57
N ASN A 134 19.05 3.17 -17.19
CA ASN A 134 19.59 4.28 -17.96
C ASN A 134 18.51 5.31 -18.38
N GLU A 135 17.75 5.76 -17.39
CA GLU A 135 16.60 6.64 -17.61
C GLU A 135 16.88 8.03 -17.02
N GLY A 136 16.79 9.07 -17.85
CA GLY A 136 17.03 10.47 -17.49
C GLY A 136 18.50 10.89 -17.53
N LEU A 137 19.42 9.94 -17.71
CA LEU A 137 20.86 10.16 -17.74
C LEU A 137 21.39 9.90 -19.16
N PRO A 138 22.33 10.70 -19.69
CA PRO A 138 22.90 10.47 -21.00
C PRO A 138 23.76 9.22 -20.95
N VAL A 139 23.62 8.39 -21.98
CA VAL A 139 24.55 7.28 -22.22
C VAL A 139 24.76 7.18 -23.71
N GLU A 140 26.03 7.19 -24.09
CA GLU A 140 26.51 6.49 -25.28
C GLU A 140 26.52 5.00 -24.93
N PHE A 141 25.92 4.14 -25.77
CA PHE A 141 25.74 2.70 -25.52
C PHE A 141 27.06 1.91 -25.59
N ASP A 142 27.99 2.25 -24.72
CA ASP A 142 29.29 1.61 -24.58
C ASP A 142 29.31 0.71 -23.34
N GLU A 143 30.00 -0.43 -23.42
CA GLU A 143 30.08 -1.42 -22.33
C GLU A 143 30.62 -0.83 -21.01
N GLU A 144 31.52 0.16 -21.09
CA GLU A 144 32.07 0.87 -19.94
C GLU A 144 30.98 1.64 -19.17
N ASN A 145 30.05 2.28 -19.88
CA ASN A 145 28.94 3.02 -19.28
C ASN A 145 27.95 2.08 -18.57
N ILE A 146 27.70 0.90 -19.13
CA ILE A 146 26.86 -0.15 -18.52
C ILE A 146 27.47 -0.60 -17.18
N ALA A 147 28.79 -0.82 -17.14
CA ALA A 147 29.50 -1.20 -15.92
C ALA A 147 29.44 -0.11 -14.84
N VAL A 148 29.67 1.16 -15.22
CA VAL A 148 29.61 2.30 -14.30
C VAL A 148 28.20 2.50 -13.74
N ASN A 149 27.19 2.45 -14.59
CA ASN A 149 25.79 2.59 -14.18
C ASN A 149 25.34 1.44 -13.28
N GLY A 150 25.72 0.20 -13.61
CA GLY A 150 25.49 -0.95 -12.74
C GLY A 150 26.13 -0.78 -11.36
N THR A 151 27.37 -0.30 -11.27
CA THR A 151 28.03 -0.01 -9.99
C THR A 151 27.30 1.07 -9.18
N LYS A 152 26.88 2.16 -9.82
CA LYS A 152 26.13 3.24 -9.15
C LYS A 152 24.77 2.76 -8.67
N ALA A 153 24.03 2.02 -9.50
CA ALA A 153 22.76 1.42 -9.09
C ALA A 153 22.93 0.48 -7.89
N ALA A 154 23.96 -0.38 -7.92
CA ALA A 154 24.26 -1.30 -6.81
C ALA A 154 24.56 -0.56 -5.51
N LYS A 155 25.30 0.56 -5.56
CA LYS A 155 25.56 1.40 -4.39
C LYS A 155 24.25 1.89 -3.76
N TYR A 156 23.37 2.50 -4.53
CA TYR A 156 22.13 3.08 -4.00
C TYR A 156 21.15 2.00 -3.51
N PHE A 157 21.00 0.90 -4.26
CA PHE A 157 20.19 -0.23 -3.80
C PHE A 157 20.75 -0.88 -2.54
N SER A 158 22.07 -1.02 -2.43
CA SER A 158 22.68 -1.57 -1.21
C SER A 158 22.47 -0.67 0.00
N GLN A 159 22.55 0.66 -0.20
CA GLN A 159 22.34 1.63 0.85
C GLN A 159 20.90 1.62 1.35
N ILE A 160 19.90 1.59 0.45
CA ILE A 160 18.49 1.61 0.85
C ILE A 160 18.07 0.36 1.61
N GLU A 161 18.52 -0.84 1.20
CA GLU A 161 18.16 -2.07 1.90
C GLU A 161 18.80 -2.15 3.29
N LYS A 162 20.03 -1.66 3.45
CA LYS A 162 20.69 -1.54 4.77
C LYS A 162 19.99 -0.55 5.71
N MET A 163 19.33 0.47 5.16
CA MET A 163 18.58 1.47 5.95
C MET A 163 17.22 0.95 6.43
N ASN A 164 16.70 -0.12 5.82
CA ASN A 164 15.42 -0.70 6.21
C ASN A 164 15.58 -1.52 7.50
N ASN A 165 15.13 -0.98 8.64
CA ASN A 165 15.18 -1.61 9.97
C ASN A 165 14.21 -2.81 10.15
N ASN A 166 14.24 -3.81 9.26
CA ASN A 166 13.46 -5.07 9.30
C ASN A 166 11.94 -4.95 9.24
N LYS A 167 11.40 -3.75 9.06
CA LYS A 167 9.95 -3.54 8.97
C LYS A 167 9.39 -3.78 7.56
N ILE A 168 10.25 -3.71 6.55
CA ILE A 168 9.87 -3.76 5.14
C ILE A 168 10.70 -4.85 4.50
N GLU A 169 10.04 -5.71 3.76
CA GLU A 169 10.69 -6.74 2.96
C GLU A 169 11.53 -6.08 1.85
N PRO A 170 12.73 -6.57 1.56
CA PRO A 170 13.59 -5.89 0.62
C PRO A 170 13.02 -6.02 -0.78
N PHE A 171 13.22 -5.00 -1.60
CA PHE A 171 12.53 -4.85 -2.87
C PHE A 171 13.48 -4.80 -4.06
N THR A 172 14.77 -4.54 -3.85
CA THR A 172 15.79 -4.41 -4.91
C THR A 172 15.77 -5.59 -5.89
N TRP A 173 15.60 -6.81 -5.39
CA TRP A 173 15.51 -8.03 -6.18
C TRP A 173 14.44 -7.97 -7.29
N LEU A 174 13.36 -7.19 -7.12
CA LEU A 174 12.32 -6.99 -8.14
C LEU A 174 12.85 -6.32 -9.42
N PHE A 175 13.86 -5.47 -9.28
CA PHE A 175 14.41 -4.71 -10.41
C PHE A 175 15.51 -5.48 -11.15
N ILE A 176 16.21 -6.37 -10.45
CA ILE A 176 17.35 -7.13 -10.96
C ILE A 176 17.02 -8.59 -11.33
N ARG A 177 15.74 -8.94 -11.42
CA ARG A 177 15.29 -10.30 -11.78
C ARG A 177 15.97 -10.82 -13.07
N PRO A 178 16.34 -12.11 -13.13
CA PRO A 178 16.75 -12.79 -14.36
C PRO A 178 15.54 -13.00 -15.32
N PRO A 179 15.77 -13.40 -16.58
CA PRO A 179 17.06 -13.66 -17.23
C PRO A 179 17.84 -12.38 -17.56
N TRP A 180 19.16 -12.48 -17.54
CA TRP A 180 20.08 -11.42 -17.96
C TRP A 180 20.64 -11.70 -19.35
N SER A 181 21.20 -10.67 -19.99
CA SER A 181 21.78 -10.82 -21.33
C SER A 181 22.98 -11.78 -21.30
N ILE A 182 23.04 -12.70 -22.26
CA ILE A 182 24.16 -13.64 -22.45
C ILE A 182 25.42 -12.89 -22.91
N SER A 183 25.28 -11.69 -23.47
CA SER A 183 26.39 -10.85 -23.94
C SER A 183 27.22 -10.20 -22.83
N GLY A 184 26.93 -10.46 -21.55
CA GLY A 184 27.69 -9.99 -20.37
C GLY A 184 27.53 -8.50 -20.00
N ALA A 185 27.09 -7.65 -20.92
CA ALA A 185 26.84 -6.23 -20.66
C ALA A 185 25.39 -5.99 -20.18
N CYS A 186 25.06 -6.41 -18.95
CA CYS A 186 23.73 -6.21 -18.35
C CYS A 186 23.84 -5.47 -17.00
N CYS A 187 23.24 -4.27 -16.89
CA CYS A 187 23.21 -3.51 -15.63
C CYS A 187 22.60 -4.33 -14.47
N LYS A 188 21.55 -5.11 -14.72
CA LYS A 188 20.86 -5.92 -13.69
C LYS A 188 21.76 -7.01 -13.13
N GLU A 189 22.44 -7.75 -14.01
CA GLU A 189 23.41 -8.77 -13.63
C GLU A 189 24.58 -8.15 -12.85
N ARG A 190 25.10 -7.01 -13.33
CA ARG A 190 26.17 -6.31 -12.64
C ARG A 190 25.77 -5.90 -11.22
N VAL A 191 24.56 -5.38 -11.04
CA VAL A 191 24.03 -5.04 -9.71
C VAL A 191 23.94 -6.28 -8.83
N PHE A 192 23.37 -7.37 -9.35
CA PHE A 192 23.29 -8.64 -8.63
C PHE A 192 24.68 -9.12 -8.17
N ASN A 193 25.65 -9.20 -9.08
CA ASN A 193 27.00 -9.67 -8.78
C ASN A 193 27.72 -8.81 -7.74
N LEU A 194 27.52 -7.49 -7.75
CA LEU A 194 28.07 -6.60 -6.73
C LEU A 194 27.42 -6.82 -5.36
N ILE A 195 26.09 -6.95 -5.29
CA ILE A 195 25.39 -7.24 -4.04
C ILE A 195 25.76 -8.64 -3.51
N PHE A 196 25.87 -9.63 -4.40
CA PHE A 196 26.33 -10.98 -4.09
C PHE A 196 27.73 -10.96 -3.47
N ASN A 197 28.68 -10.28 -4.11
CA ASN A 197 30.04 -10.14 -3.59
C ASN A 197 30.09 -9.40 -2.25
N LEU A 198 29.26 -8.37 -2.07
CA LEU A 198 29.15 -7.68 -0.78
C LEU A 198 28.71 -8.64 0.32
N CYS A 199 27.73 -9.52 0.07
CA CYS A 199 27.29 -10.51 1.05
C CYS A 199 28.34 -11.60 1.31
N PHE A 200 29.12 -11.95 0.29
CA PHE A 200 30.16 -12.97 0.40
C PHE A 200 31.39 -12.50 1.19
N PHE A 201 31.87 -11.27 0.96
CA PHE A 201 33.13 -10.77 1.53
C PHE A 201 32.96 -9.88 2.78
N GLN A 202 31.83 -9.20 2.95
CA GLN A 202 31.57 -8.32 4.09
C GLN A 202 30.40 -8.92 4.87
N ASN A 203 30.55 -9.17 6.17
CA ASN A 203 29.51 -9.73 7.06
C ASN A 203 28.10 -9.35 6.58
N ALA A 204 27.37 -10.33 6.03
CA ALA A 204 26.22 -10.03 5.19
C ALA A 204 25.15 -9.27 5.98
N ASP A 205 24.64 -8.21 5.38
CA ASP A 205 23.42 -7.59 5.85
C ASP A 205 22.24 -8.52 5.50
N LYS A 206 21.32 -8.72 6.45
CA LYS A 206 20.20 -9.67 6.28
C LYS A 206 19.23 -9.30 5.16
N GLN A 207 19.09 -8.01 4.83
CA GLN A 207 18.21 -7.56 3.75
C GLN A 207 18.86 -7.78 2.39
N LEU A 208 20.18 -7.57 2.30
CA LEU A 208 20.95 -7.90 1.11
C LEU A 208 21.03 -9.40 0.87
N GLY A 209 21.28 -10.19 1.91
CA GLY A 209 21.27 -11.65 1.83
C GLY A 209 19.92 -12.19 1.35
N LEU A 210 18.80 -11.62 1.83
CA LEU A 210 17.46 -11.96 1.36
C LEU A 210 17.23 -11.55 -0.11
N CYS A 211 17.71 -10.37 -0.54
CA CYS A 211 17.69 -9.97 -1.97
C CYS A 211 18.45 -10.97 -2.85
N VAL A 212 19.64 -11.39 -2.42
CA VAL A 212 20.48 -12.36 -3.14
C VAL A 212 19.74 -13.69 -3.24
N ALA A 213 19.25 -14.22 -2.11
CA ALA A 213 18.51 -15.46 -2.06
C ALA A 213 17.29 -15.44 -3.00
N LYS A 214 16.44 -14.41 -2.92
CA LYS A 214 15.26 -14.29 -3.79
C LYS A 214 15.63 -14.21 -5.27
N THR A 215 16.73 -13.55 -5.62
CA THR A 215 17.18 -13.47 -7.01
C THR A 215 17.68 -14.82 -7.51
N LEU A 216 18.43 -15.55 -6.68
CA LEU A 216 18.93 -16.90 -6.97
C LEU A 216 17.79 -17.91 -7.14
N GLN A 217 16.71 -17.82 -6.36
CA GLN A 217 15.54 -18.70 -6.49
C GLN A 217 14.88 -18.64 -7.86
N LEU A 218 15.01 -17.50 -8.56
CA LEU A 218 14.46 -17.31 -9.90
C LEU A 218 15.34 -17.89 -11.01
N ILE A 219 16.56 -18.33 -10.68
CA ILE A 219 17.46 -19.00 -11.62
C ILE A 219 17.19 -20.51 -11.54
N GLU A 220 16.75 -21.10 -12.64
CA GLU A 220 16.43 -22.53 -12.74
C GLU A 220 17.70 -23.39 -12.90
N GLN A 221 18.57 -23.36 -11.88
CA GLN A 221 19.81 -24.16 -11.79
C GLN A 221 19.97 -24.71 -10.37
N ASP A 222 20.25 -26.01 -10.24
CA ASP A 222 20.30 -26.70 -8.93
C ASP A 222 21.35 -26.12 -7.99
N ASP A 223 22.55 -25.82 -8.50
CA ASP A 223 23.63 -25.19 -7.71
C ASP A 223 23.19 -23.84 -7.11
N LYS A 224 22.43 -23.05 -7.88
CA LYS A 224 21.92 -21.74 -7.46
C LYS A 224 20.82 -21.84 -6.39
N GLN A 225 20.07 -22.94 -6.36
CA GLN A 225 19.10 -23.19 -5.29
C GLN A 225 19.82 -23.48 -3.96
N SER A 226 20.93 -24.22 -3.99
CA SER A 226 21.75 -24.45 -2.79
C SER A 226 22.34 -23.15 -2.22
N ASP A 227 22.87 -22.29 -3.10
CA ASP A 227 23.36 -20.96 -2.74
C ASP A 227 22.24 -20.12 -2.13
N SER A 228 21.04 -20.15 -2.73
CA SER A 228 19.88 -19.44 -2.18
C SER A 228 19.58 -19.89 -0.75
N ILE A 229 19.55 -21.19 -0.47
CA ILE A 229 19.25 -21.72 0.86
C ILE A 229 20.31 -21.25 1.87
N HIS A 230 21.59 -21.26 1.49
CA HIS A 230 22.67 -20.74 2.32
C HIS A 230 22.45 -19.28 2.73
N TYR A 231 22.15 -18.40 1.76
CA TYR A 231 21.90 -16.97 2.07
C TYR A 231 20.61 -16.75 2.89
N LEU A 232 19.59 -17.59 2.71
CA LEU A 232 18.41 -17.56 3.58
C LEU A 232 18.75 -17.95 5.02
N GLN A 233 19.56 -19.00 5.22
CA GLN A 233 20.01 -19.42 6.56
C GLN A 233 20.78 -18.32 7.26
N GLN A 234 21.75 -17.71 6.56
CA GLN A 234 22.51 -16.58 7.10
C GLN A 234 21.61 -15.40 7.45
N SER A 235 20.67 -15.02 6.57
CA SER A 235 19.74 -13.92 6.81
C SER A 235 18.77 -14.21 7.97
N SER A 236 18.33 -15.46 8.11
CA SER A 236 17.49 -15.93 9.21
C SER A 236 18.21 -15.85 10.56
N GLN A 237 19.48 -16.28 10.63
CA GLN A 237 20.33 -16.18 11.83
C GLN A 237 20.54 -14.74 12.29
N LEU A 238 20.54 -13.79 11.35
CA LEU A 238 20.59 -12.35 11.63
C LEU A 238 19.21 -11.76 12.00
N GLY A 239 18.18 -12.59 12.16
CA GLY A 239 16.84 -12.21 12.59
C GLY A 239 15.95 -11.67 11.46
N SER A 240 16.06 -12.19 10.24
CA SER A 240 15.12 -11.90 9.15
C SER A 240 13.94 -12.87 9.18
N GLY A 241 12.75 -12.38 9.56
CA GLY A 241 11.53 -13.19 9.60
C GLY A 241 11.12 -13.72 8.21
N SER A 242 11.24 -12.90 7.16
CA SER A 242 10.96 -13.33 5.79
C SER A 242 11.91 -14.44 5.32
N ALA A 243 13.21 -14.36 5.66
CA ALA A 243 14.15 -15.43 5.33
C ALA A 243 13.81 -16.73 6.08
N ALA A 244 13.46 -16.63 7.36
CA ALA A 244 13.02 -17.77 8.15
C ALA A 244 11.73 -18.40 7.59
N TYR A 245 10.77 -17.58 7.14
CA TYR A 245 9.55 -18.06 6.49
C TYR A 245 9.83 -18.78 5.17
N LEU A 246 10.72 -18.26 4.31
CA LEU A 246 11.10 -18.93 3.07
C LEU A 246 11.79 -20.28 3.34
N LEU A 247 12.64 -20.38 4.36
CA LEU A 247 13.22 -21.66 4.78
C LEU A 247 12.15 -22.64 5.28
N TRP A 248 11.19 -22.14 6.05
CA TRP A 248 10.05 -22.92 6.50
C TRP A 248 9.24 -23.45 5.31
N GLN A 249 8.99 -22.62 4.28
CA GLN A 249 8.33 -23.06 3.05
C GLN A 249 9.13 -24.13 2.29
N HIS A 250 10.45 -24.00 2.17
CA HIS A 250 11.28 -25.03 1.54
C HIS A 250 11.25 -26.37 2.31
N LYS A 251 11.18 -26.29 3.64
CA LYS A 251 11.11 -27.46 4.53
C LYS A 251 9.75 -28.15 4.43
N TYR A 252 8.65 -27.38 4.46
CA TYR A 252 7.29 -27.89 4.69
C TYR A 252 6.27 -27.71 3.56
N SER A 253 6.50 -26.86 2.56
CA SER A 253 5.52 -26.64 1.49
C SER A 253 5.48 -27.84 0.52
N GLY A 254 4.28 -28.26 0.14
CA GLY A 254 4.05 -29.29 -0.89
C GLY A 254 4.43 -30.72 -0.50
N LYS A 255 4.64 -31.00 0.79
CA LYS A 255 5.01 -32.33 1.31
C LYS A 255 3.97 -32.83 2.31
N VAL A 256 3.70 -34.14 2.29
CA VAL A 256 2.86 -34.81 3.29
C VAL A 256 3.74 -35.17 4.47
N PHE A 257 3.35 -34.74 5.67
CA PHE A 257 4.09 -34.97 6.90
C PHE A 257 3.33 -35.88 7.85
N ASP A 258 4.09 -36.53 8.74
CA ASP A 258 3.53 -37.16 9.93
C ASP A 258 3.06 -36.09 10.93
N THR A 259 2.20 -36.49 11.87
CA THR A 259 1.60 -35.58 12.85
C THR A 259 2.66 -34.82 13.67
N ALA A 260 3.81 -35.44 13.96
CA ALA A 260 4.87 -34.80 14.74
C ALA A 260 5.57 -33.68 13.95
N SER A 261 5.88 -33.91 12.67
CA SER A 261 6.49 -32.89 11.82
C SER A 261 5.54 -31.74 11.51
N GLU A 262 4.24 -32.01 11.34
CA GLU A 262 3.22 -30.96 11.21
C GLU A 262 3.17 -30.09 12.48
N LEU A 263 3.14 -30.72 13.64
CA LEU A 263 3.13 -30.00 14.91
C LEU A 263 4.38 -29.12 15.07
N ASN A 264 5.55 -29.65 14.73
CA ASN A 264 6.79 -28.87 14.74
C ASN A 264 6.76 -27.70 13.74
N SER A 265 6.18 -27.91 12.55
CA SER A 265 6.04 -26.85 11.54
C SER A 265 5.23 -25.66 12.07
N ILE A 266 4.15 -25.91 12.81
CA ILE A 266 3.28 -24.85 13.37
C ILE A 266 3.98 -24.13 14.53
N ARG A 267 4.80 -24.83 15.32
CA ARG A 267 5.63 -24.21 16.37
C ARG A 267 6.66 -23.26 15.78
N GLU A 268 7.44 -23.72 14.80
CA GLU A 268 8.42 -22.89 14.08
C GLU A 268 7.73 -21.67 13.44
N LEU A 269 6.56 -21.86 12.82
CA LEU A 269 5.81 -20.78 12.20
C LEU A 269 5.34 -19.71 13.19
N ARG A 270 4.99 -20.11 14.43
CA ARG A 270 4.65 -19.17 15.51
C ARG A 270 5.85 -18.32 15.91
N ASP A 271 7.02 -18.92 16.01
CA ASP A 271 8.25 -18.19 16.31
C ASP A 271 8.58 -17.20 15.17
N ILE A 272 8.42 -17.61 13.91
CA ILE A 272 8.64 -16.74 12.74
C ILE A 272 7.61 -15.59 12.69
N SER A 273 6.34 -15.86 12.99
CA SER A 273 5.30 -14.83 13.06
C SER A 273 5.62 -13.77 14.12
N SER A 274 6.19 -14.16 15.26
CA SER A 274 6.63 -13.22 16.30
C SER A 274 7.74 -12.25 15.85
N MET A 275 8.45 -12.58 14.77
CA MET A 275 9.45 -11.69 14.15
C MET A 275 8.83 -10.62 13.24
N GLY A 276 7.49 -10.55 13.14
CA GLY A 276 6.77 -9.57 12.34
C GLY A 276 6.64 -9.93 10.86
N CYS A 277 6.81 -11.20 10.49
CA CYS A 277 6.60 -11.67 9.12
C CYS A 277 5.09 -11.81 8.82
N LEU A 278 4.60 -11.02 7.85
CA LEU A 278 3.19 -11.04 7.46
C LEU A 278 2.76 -12.41 6.93
N ASP A 279 3.54 -12.99 6.01
CA ASP A 279 3.21 -14.27 5.38
C ASP A 279 3.16 -15.42 6.40
N ALA A 280 4.08 -15.42 7.37
CA ALA A 280 4.06 -16.37 8.47
C ALA A 280 2.82 -16.21 9.35
N THR A 281 2.41 -14.97 9.62
CA THR A 281 1.22 -14.66 10.43
C THR A 281 -0.06 -15.12 9.74
N LEU A 282 -0.21 -14.84 8.44
CA LEU A 282 -1.37 -15.28 7.65
C LEU A 282 -1.40 -16.82 7.50
N THR A 283 -0.25 -17.44 7.25
CA THR A 283 -0.15 -18.91 7.17
C THR A 283 -0.49 -19.56 8.51
N LEU A 284 -0.09 -18.95 9.64
CA LEU A 284 -0.42 -19.45 10.97
C LEU A 284 -1.92 -19.35 11.25
N CYS A 285 -2.56 -18.25 10.84
CA CYS A 285 -4.00 -18.08 10.92
C CYS A 285 -4.73 -19.14 10.08
N ASP A 286 -4.21 -19.47 8.88
CA ASP A 286 -4.75 -20.55 8.05
C ASP A 286 -4.65 -21.93 8.73
N PHE A 287 -3.52 -22.26 9.36
CA PHE A 287 -3.44 -23.50 10.16
C PHE A 287 -4.47 -23.51 11.30
N TYR A 288 -4.63 -22.40 11.99
CA TYR A 288 -5.58 -22.29 13.10
C TYR A 288 -7.03 -22.37 12.63
N SER A 289 -7.37 -21.85 11.45
CA SER A 289 -8.71 -22.02 10.86
C SER A 289 -9.03 -23.46 10.51
N HIS A 290 -8.03 -24.28 10.20
CA HIS A 290 -8.18 -25.73 9.99
C HIS A 290 -8.21 -26.54 11.32
N GLY A 291 -8.24 -25.88 12.48
CA GLY A 291 -8.19 -26.55 13.78
C GLY A 291 -6.81 -27.10 14.16
N LYS A 292 -5.75 -26.73 13.43
CA LYS A 292 -4.38 -27.22 13.66
C LYS A 292 -3.60 -26.25 14.54
N TYR A 293 -3.67 -26.44 15.86
CA TYR A 293 -3.12 -25.45 16.81
C TYR A 293 -1.63 -25.64 17.16
N GLY A 294 -0.98 -26.73 16.76
CA GLY A 294 0.45 -26.95 17.07
C GLY A 294 0.74 -27.09 18.58
N GLY A 295 -0.18 -27.74 19.31
CA GLY A 295 -0.01 -28.07 20.73
C GLY A 295 -0.41 -26.98 21.73
N ILE A 296 -1.08 -25.90 21.31
CA ILE A 296 -1.72 -24.95 22.22
C ILE A 296 -3.24 -25.18 22.27
N ALA A 297 -3.89 -24.64 23.29
CA ALA A 297 -5.35 -24.67 23.40
C ALA A 297 -6.01 -23.81 22.31
N GLN A 298 -7.20 -24.23 21.86
CA GLN A 298 -8.02 -23.49 20.88
C GLN A 298 -8.24 -22.04 21.30
N SER A 299 -8.56 -21.77 22.56
CA SER A 299 -8.80 -20.41 23.06
C SER A 299 -7.60 -19.47 22.86
N ARG A 300 -6.37 -20.00 22.95
CA ARG A 300 -5.15 -19.23 22.69
C ARG A 300 -4.94 -18.97 21.20
N ALA A 301 -5.24 -19.95 20.35
CA ALA A 301 -5.21 -19.80 18.89
C ALA A 301 -6.26 -18.77 18.42
N ALA A 302 -7.49 -18.88 18.94
CA ALA A 302 -8.57 -17.94 18.68
C ALA A 302 -8.21 -16.52 19.14
N SER A 303 -7.62 -16.35 20.33
CA SER A 303 -7.16 -15.05 20.81
C SER A 303 -6.11 -14.41 19.90
N PHE A 304 -5.16 -15.20 19.38
CA PHE A 304 -4.15 -14.72 18.45
C PHE A 304 -4.74 -14.27 17.10
N MET A 305 -5.65 -15.08 16.54
CA MET A 305 -6.35 -14.72 15.30
C MET A 305 -7.20 -13.47 15.51
N ARG A 306 -7.92 -13.37 16.64
CA ARG A 306 -8.73 -12.21 16.98
C ARG A 306 -7.90 -10.93 17.01
N GLU A 307 -6.77 -10.95 17.71
CA GLU A 307 -5.84 -9.81 17.76
C GLU A 307 -5.34 -9.44 16.36
N THR A 308 -4.98 -10.43 15.54
CA THR A 308 -4.55 -10.23 14.15
C THR A 308 -5.64 -9.57 13.31
N PHE A 309 -6.88 -10.05 13.43
CA PHE A 309 -8.03 -9.54 12.68
C PHE A 309 -8.42 -8.12 13.10
N GLN A 310 -8.42 -7.84 14.41
CA GLN A 310 -8.78 -6.54 14.98
C GLN A 310 -7.67 -5.49 14.84
N SER A 311 -6.42 -5.90 14.62
CA SER A 311 -5.31 -4.98 14.32
C SER A 311 -5.40 -4.33 12.93
N SER A 312 -6.24 -4.89 12.05
CA SER A 312 -6.46 -4.38 10.70
C SER A 312 -7.20 -3.04 10.72
N THR A 313 -6.74 -2.08 9.94
CA THR A 313 -7.29 -0.71 9.95
C THR A 313 -7.91 -0.34 8.59
N PRO A 314 -8.89 0.58 8.57
CA PRO A 314 -9.45 1.09 7.32
C PRO A 314 -8.41 1.70 6.40
N THR A 315 -8.46 1.35 5.11
CA THR A 315 -7.46 1.79 4.12
C THR A 315 -7.53 3.29 3.83
N GLY A 316 -8.69 3.91 4.03
CA GLY A 316 -8.92 5.32 3.77
C GLY A 316 -9.06 5.69 2.29
N THR A 317 -9.15 4.72 1.37
CA THR A 317 -9.25 4.96 -0.10
C THR A 317 -10.35 5.97 -0.45
N HIS A 318 -11.50 5.90 0.21
CA HIS A 318 -12.63 6.81 0.01
C HIS A 318 -12.30 8.30 0.24
N LYS A 319 -11.24 8.61 1.02
CA LYS A 319 -10.83 9.99 1.32
C LYS A 319 -10.07 10.63 0.16
N ILE A 320 -9.43 9.83 -0.69
CA ILE A 320 -8.61 10.28 -1.82
C ILE A 320 -9.42 11.18 -2.77
N PHE A 321 -10.71 10.90 -2.93
CA PHE A 321 -11.58 11.55 -3.91
C PHE A 321 -12.53 12.61 -3.32
N ARG A 322 -12.42 12.95 -2.02
CA ARG A 322 -13.30 13.93 -1.35
C ARG A 322 -12.86 15.39 -1.50
N GLY A 323 -11.65 15.65 -2.02
CA GLY A 323 -11.08 17.01 -2.21
C GLY A 323 -11.04 17.48 -3.66
N SER A 324 -10.36 18.61 -3.92
CA SER A 324 -10.10 19.15 -5.27
C SER A 324 -9.03 18.35 -6.05
N ASN A 325 -9.07 17.03 -5.95
CA ASN A 325 -8.24 16.15 -6.75
C ASN A 325 -8.89 16.02 -8.13
N ASN A 326 -8.10 16.13 -9.20
CA ASN A 326 -8.57 16.03 -10.59
C ASN A 326 -9.02 14.60 -10.98
N LEU A 327 -9.21 13.72 -10.01
CA LEU A 327 -9.59 12.32 -10.17
C LEU A 327 -10.93 12.07 -9.48
N SER A 328 -11.81 11.30 -10.11
CA SER A 328 -13.07 10.84 -9.53
C SER A 328 -13.01 9.37 -9.13
N GLN A 329 -13.94 8.95 -8.28
CA GLN A 329 -14.11 7.55 -7.90
C GLN A 329 -14.42 6.68 -9.13
N ALA A 330 -15.19 7.20 -10.08
CA ALA A 330 -15.47 6.53 -11.36
C ALA A 330 -14.19 6.30 -12.19
N MET A 331 -13.24 7.25 -12.23
CA MET A 331 -11.96 7.04 -12.92
C MET A 331 -11.15 5.91 -12.28
N ARG A 332 -11.15 5.80 -10.96
CA ARG A 332 -10.53 4.66 -10.26
C ARG A 332 -11.25 3.35 -10.59
N TYR A 333 -12.59 3.33 -10.55
CA TYR A 333 -13.36 2.15 -10.90
C TYR A 333 -12.99 1.66 -12.31
N ILE A 334 -12.99 2.55 -13.30
CA ILE A 334 -12.59 2.24 -14.70
C ILE A 334 -11.18 1.64 -14.75
N LEU A 335 -10.22 2.23 -14.01
CA LEU A 335 -8.87 1.69 -13.93
C LEU A 335 -8.86 0.27 -13.36
N VAL A 336 -9.51 0.05 -12.22
CA VAL A 336 -9.48 -1.25 -11.51
C VAL A 336 -10.18 -2.33 -12.32
N ASP A 337 -11.31 -2.02 -12.97
CA ASP A 337 -12.00 -2.95 -13.87
C ASP A 337 -11.08 -3.38 -15.02
N TRP A 338 -10.37 -2.44 -15.65
CA TRP A 338 -9.37 -2.77 -16.67
C TRP A 338 -8.20 -3.60 -16.10
N LEU A 339 -7.75 -3.37 -14.86
CA LEU A 339 -6.71 -4.19 -14.24
C LEU A 339 -7.18 -5.64 -14.00
N VAL A 340 -8.48 -5.87 -13.76
CA VAL A 340 -9.06 -7.23 -13.69
C VAL A 340 -8.91 -7.94 -15.03
N GLU A 341 -9.20 -7.26 -16.14
CA GLU A 341 -9.02 -7.82 -17.49
C GLU A 341 -7.55 -8.13 -17.78
N VAL A 342 -6.63 -7.21 -17.44
CA VAL A 342 -5.18 -7.42 -17.59
C VAL A 342 -4.71 -8.63 -16.77
N ALA A 343 -5.17 -8.76 -15.52
CA ALA A 343 -4.85 -9.90 -14.68
C ALA A 343 -5.36 -11.21 -15.28
N GLY A 344 -6.58 -11.23 -15.82
CA GLY A 344 -7.15 -12.39 -16.52
C GLY A 344 -6.38 -12.77 -17.77
N MET A 345 -6.07 -11.80 -18.65
CA MET A 345 -5.31 -12.01 -19.89
C MET A 345 -3.91 -12.55 -19.64
N LYS A 346 -3.25 -12.12 -18.55
CA LYS A 346 -1.91 -12.59 -18.18
C LYS A 346 -1.93 -13.77 -17.20
N ASN A 347 -3.12 -14.29 -16.89
CA ASN A 347 -3.35 -15.40 -15.96
C ASN A 347 -2.69 -15.19 -14.58
N PHE A 348 -2.73 -13.96 -14.06
CA PHE A 348 -2.21 -13.66 -12.74
C PHE A 348 -3.18 -14.07 -11.64
N SER A 349 -2.62 -14.38 -10.47
CA SER A 349 -3.40 -14.66 -9.27
C SER A 349 -4.20 -13.42 -8.82
N ASN A 350 -5.35 -13.66 -8.18
CA ASN A 350 -6.14 -12.62 -7.53
C ASN A 350 -5.30 -11.82 -6.51
N GLN A 351 -4.34 -12.47 -5.84
CA GLN A 351 -3.42 -11.80 -4.94
C GLN A 351 -2.58 -10.71 -5.63
N THR A 352 -2.15 -10.96 -6.87
CA THR A 352 -1.39 -9.97 -7.66
C THR A 352 -2.24 -8.75 -7.97
N LEU A 353 -3.49 -8.96 -8.39
CA LEU A 353 -4.46 -7.90 -8.65
C LEU A 353 -4.77 -7.08 -7.38
N HIS A 354 -5.16 -7.74 -6.28
CA HIS A 354 -5.49 -7.06 -5.03
C HIS A 354 -4.30 -6.25 -4.48
N THR A 355 -3.09 -6.80 -4.58
CA THR A 355 -1.88 -6.08 -4.17
C THR A 355 -1.59 -4.89 -5.08
N ALA A 356 -1.79 -5.02 -6.39
CA ALA A 356 -1.62 -3.90 -7.33
C ALA A 356 -2.62 -2.77 -7.06
N VAL A 357 -3.90 -3.09 -6.80
CA VAL A 357 -4.90 -2.07 -6.42
C VAL A 357 -4.55 -1.41 -5.10
N SER A 358 -4.08 -2.17 -4.10
CA SER A 358 -3.56 -1.62 -2.84
C SER A 358 -2.36 -0.69 -3.05
N VAL A 359 -1.45 -1.02 -3.98
CA VAL A 359 -0.34 -0.15 -4.37
C VAL A 359 -0.84 1.14 -5.04
N VAL A 360 -1.80 1.05 -5.97
CA VAL A 360 -2.42 2.21 -6.62
C VAL A 360 -3.06 3.14 -5.58
N ASP A 361 -3.89 2.60 -4.69
CA ASP A 361 -4.61 3.39 -3.68
C ASP A 361 -3.65 4.07 -2.70
N ARG A 362 -2.65 3.34 -2.20
CA ARG A 362 -1.64 3.91 -1.31
C ARG A 362 -0.82 4.99 -2.01
N PHE A 363 -0.48 4.80 -3.28
CA PHE A 363 0.22 5.82 -4.06
C PHE A 363 -0.65 7.09 -4.21
N LEU A 364 -1.92 6.94 -4.60
CA LEU A 364 -2.86 8.06 -4.72
C LEU A 364 -3.15 8.76 -3.39
N SER A 365 -2.96 8.08 -2.25
CA SER A 365 -3.13 8.69 -0.92
C SER A 365 -2.03 9.68 -0.55
N VAL A 366 -0.84 9.57 -1.18
CA VAL A 366 0.32 10.41 -0.90
C VAL A 366 0.79 11.24 -2.10
N GLN A 367 0.37 10.90 -3.32
CA GLN A 367 0.71 11.59 -4.56
C GLN A 367 -0.52 12.16 -5.27
N ASN A 368 -0.40 13.40 -5.75
CA ASN A 368 -1.38 13.97 -6.68
C ASN A 368 -1.04 13.55 -8.11
N VAL A 369 -1.93 12.77 -8.74
CA VAL A 369 -1.72 12.21 -10.07
C VAL A 369 -2.70 12.85 -11.05
N HIS A 370 -2.16 13.31 -12.18
CA HIS A 370 -3.00 13.82 -13.27
C HIS A 370 -3.79 12.67 -13.92
N ARG A 371 -5.06 12.89 -14.28
CA ARG A 371 -5.94 11.87 -14.90
C ARG A 371 -5.28 11.11 -16.07
N ALA A 372 -4.51 11.83 -16.89
CA ALA A 372 -3.80 11.28 -18.05
C ALA A 372 -2.61 10.35 -17.69
N LYS A 373 -2.28 10.16 -16.41
CA LYS A 373 -1.25 9.23 -15.93
C LYS A 373 -1.85 8.12 -15.06
N LEU A 374 -3.17 8.07 -14.88
CA LEU A 374 -3.82 7.10 -14.00
C LEU A 374 -3.67 5.66 -14.53
N GLN A 375 -3.81 5.46 -15.85
CA GLN A 375 -3.57 4.16 -16.48
C GLN A 375 -2.08 3.75 -16.40
N LEU A 376 -1.15 4.69 -16.56
CA LEU A 376 0.28 4.45 -16.37
C LEU A 376 0.59 3.96 -14.94
N LEU A 377 -0.02 4.61 -13.94
CA LEU A 377 0.09 4.18 -12.54
C LEU A 377 -0.40 2.73 -12.35
N GLY A 378 -1.58 2.40 -12.87
CA GLY A 378 -2.14 1.05 -12.75
C GLY A 378 -1.27 -0.02 -13.40
N VAL A 379 -0.84 0.19 -14.65
CA VAL A 379 -0.01 -0.81 -15.35
C VAL A 379 1.37 -0.95 -14.71
N ALA A 380 1.99 0.14 -14.25
CA ALA A 380 3.26 0.08 -13.54
C ALA A 380 3.13 -0.61 -12.17
N ALA A 381 2.02 -0.41 -11.45
CA ALA A 381 1.72 -1.14 -10.22
C ALA A 381 1.61 -2.65 -10.47
N MET A 382 0.94 -3.07 -11.56
CA MET A 382 0.91 -4.48 -11.97
C MET A 382 2.30 -5.04 -12.29
N VAL A 383 3.17 -4.26 -12.95
CA VAL A 383 4.57 -4.68 -13.19
C VAL A 383 5.31 -4.88 -11.86
N VAL A 384 5.19 -3.94 -10.92
CA VAL A 384 5.85 -4.05 -9.61
C VAL A 384 5.33 -5.26 -8.82
N CYS A 385 4.00 -5.44 -8.75
CA CYS A 385 3.39 -6.50 -7.96
C CYS A 385 3.57 -7.90 -8.58
N SER A 386 3.46 -8.04 -9.90
CA SER A 386 3.74 -9.33 -10.57
C SER A 386 5.19 -9.79 -10.34
N ARG A 387 6.15 -8.85 -10.39
CA ARG A 387 7.55 -9.12 -10.03
C ARG A 387 7.79 -9.36 -8.54
N PHE A 388 6.90 -8.92 -7.66
CA PHE A 388 7.09 -9.09 -6.22
C PHE A 388 6.49 -10.41 -5.72
N LEU A 389 5.36 -10.85 -6.29
CA LEU A 389 4.60 -12.00 -5.81
C LEU A 389 4.75 -13.24 -6.70
N GLY A 390 4.96 -13.05 -8.00
CA GLY A 390 4.87 -14.10 -9.01
C GLY A 390 6.22 -14.55 -9.57
N LYS A 391 6.19 -15.72 -10.20
CA LYS A 391 7.22 -16.16 -11.15
C LYS A 391 7.01 -15.47 -12.49
N ASP A 392 5.77 -15.51 -12.99
CA ASP A 392 5.34 -14.81 -14.19
C ASP A 392 5.26 -13.29 -13.96
N VAL A 393 5.65 -12.51 -14.96
CA VAL A 393 5.77 -11.06 -14.86
C VAL A 393 5.23 -10.37 -16.10
N ILE A 394 4.80 -9.10 -15.94
CA ILE A 394 4.68 -8.19 -17.09
C ILE A 394 6.04 -7.52 -17.29
N THR A 395 6.61 -7.64 -18.49
CA THR A 395 7.79 -6.86 -18.88
C THR A 395 7.42 -5.40 -19.09
N ILE A 396 8.39 -4.49 -18.97
CA ILE A 396 8.13 -3.04 -19.14
C ILE A 396 7.62 -2.72 -20.56
N ARG A 397 8.10 -3.47 -21.57
CA ARG A 397 7.65 -3.33 -22.95
C ARG A 397 6.22 -3.83 -23.14
N GLU A 398 5.87 -4.96 -22.56
CA GLU A 398 4.48 -5.44 -22.56
C GLU A 398 3.56 -4.48 -21.81
N ALA A 399 3.99 -3.89 -20.69
CA ALA A 399 3.20 -2.88 -19.98
C ALA A 399 2.90 -1.66 -20.86
N ALA A 400 3.89 -1.16 -21.60
CA ALA A 400 3.67 -0.08 -22.57
C ALA A 400 2.68 -0.51 -23.67
N TRP A 401 2.86 -1.71 -24.22
CA TRP A 401 1.98 -2.27 -25.24
C TRP A 401 0.53 -2.45 -24.76
N LEU A 402 0.32 -2.92 -23.53
CA LEU A 402 -1.01 -3.09 -22.91
C LEU A 402 -1.80 -1.78 -22.80
N THR A 403 -1.11 -0.64 -22.84
CA THR A 403 -1.73 0.69 -22.85
C THR A 403 -1.95 1.24 -24.25
N ASP A 404 -1.99 0.38 -25.27
CA ASP A 404 -1.99 0.73 -26.69
C ASP A 404 -0.84 1.70 -27.07
N ASN A 405 0.31 1.54 -26.40
CA ASN A 405 1.47 2.41 -26.51
C ASN A 405 1.19 3.89 -26.19
N THR A 406 0.16 4.18 -25.39
CA THR A 406 -0.11 5.52 -24.84
C THR A 406 1.08 6.04 -24.04
N TYR A 407 1.79 5.13 -23.35
CA TYR A 407 3.00 5.44 -22.60
C TYR A 407 4.20 4.68 -23.16
N LYS A 408 5.38 5.30 -23.05
CA LYS A 408 6.63 4.70 -23.51
C LYS A 408 7.26 3.84 -22.42
N TYR A 409 8.28 3.07 -22.82
CA TYR A 409 9.09 2.27 -21.90
C TYR A 409 9.62 3.11 -20.73
N GLU A 410 10.14 4.31 -21.03
CA GLU A 410 10.73 5.22 -20.03
C GLU A 410 9.67 5.73 -19.05
N ASP A 411 8.43 5.95 -19.50
CA ASP A 411 7.34 6.38 -18.63
C ASP A 411 6.98 5.31 -17.61
N VAL A 412 6.97 4.05 -18.03
CA VAL A 412 6.75 2.91 -17.14
C VAL A 412 7.91 2.75 -16.14
N VAL A 413 9.16 2.88 -16.58
CA VAL A 413 10.34 2.86 -15.68
C VAL A 413 10.24 3.95 -14.62
N ARG A 414 9.96 5.20 -15.03
CA ARG A 414 9.80 6.32 -14.10
C ARG A 414 8.68 6.06 -13.10
N MET A 415 7.52 5.60 -13.57
CA MET A 415 6.38 5.32 -12.71
C MET A 415 6.68 4.19 -11.71
N MET A 416 7.38 3.12 -12.12
CA MET A 416 7.84 2.09 -11.19
C MET A 416 8.73 2.67 -10.09
N GLY A 417 9.68 3.54 -10.46
CA GLY A 417 10.54 4.23 -9.49
C GLY A 417 9.76 5.16 -8.56
N GLU A 418 8.79 5.93 -9.08
CA GLU A 418 7.91 6.79 -8.28
C GLU A 418 7.07 5.98 -7.29
N ILE A 419 6.48 4.85 -7.72
CA ILE A 419 5.70 3.95 -6.86
C ILE A 419 6.57 3.43 -5.72
N THR A 420 7.72 2.83 -6.04
CA THR A 420 8.60 2.24 -5.03
C THR A 420 9.15 3.31 -4.09
N ALA A 421 9.47 4.49 -4.58
CA ALA A 421 9.96 5.60 -3.77
C ALA A 421 8.88 6.15 -2.82
N SER A 422 7.68 6.38 -3.33
CA SER A 422 6.54 6.90 -2.56
C SER A 422 6.08 5.93 -1.47
N LEU A 423 6.15 4.63 -1.74
CA LEU A 423 5.81 3.58 -0.78
C LEU A 423 7.00 3.09 0.05
N ARG A 424 8.19 3.67 -0.16
CA ARG A 424 9.45 3.29 0.52
C ARG A 424 9.72 1.79 0.45
N GLY A 425 9.43 1.16 -0.68
CA GLY A 425 9.61 -0.28 -0.86
C GLY A 425 8.54 -1.19 -0.24
N ASN A 426 7.55 -0.64 0.48
CA ASN A 426 6.49 -1.44 1.11
C ASN A 426 5.43 -1.89 0.08
N ILE A 427 5.74 -2.92 -0.71
CA ILE A 427 4.90 -3.38 -1.82
C ILE A 427 3.68 -4.17 -1.35
N LYS A 428 3.83 -5.08 -0.38
CA LYS A 428 2.76 -5.98 0.07
C LYS A 428 2.20 -5.57 1.44
N LEU A 429 0.88 -5.53 1.55
CA LEU A 429 0.12 -5.50 2.79
C LEU A 429 -0.97 -6.56 2.72
N ALA A 430 -1.51 -6.98 3.87
CA ALA A 430 -2.66 -7.87 3.91
C ALA A 430 -3.87 -7.20 3.23
N THR A 431 -4.51 -7.92 2.34
CA THR A 431 -5.70 -7.51 1.60
C THR A 431 -6.91 -8.25 2.12
N SER A 432 -8.11 -7.83 1.74
CA SER A 432 -9.34 -8.54 2.10
C SER A 432 -9.35 -9.97 1.57
N LEU A 433 -8.67 -10.24 0.44
CA LEU A 433 -8.56 -11.60 -0.12
C LEU A 433 -7.80 -12.54 0.82
N ASP A 434 -6.68 -12.08 1.40
CA ASP A 434 -5.89 -12.88 2.35
C ASP A 434 -6.75 -13.35 3.54
N TYR A 435 -7.66 -12.50 4.01
CA TYR A 435 -8.55 -12.84 5.12
C TYR A 435 -9.80 -13.63 4.67
N VAL A 436 -10.35 -13.40 3.48
CA VAL A 436 -11.51 -14.18 2.97
C VAL A 436 -11.16 -15.66 2.92
N GLN A 437 -9.96 -16.01 2.48
CA GLN A 437 -9.51 -17.40 2.42
C GLN A 437 -9.53 -18.07 3.80
N ILE A 438 -9.00 -17.40 4.82
CA ILE A 438 -8.99 -17.89 6.21
C ILE A 438 -10.42 -18.01 6.76
N VAL A 439 -11.27 -17.00 6.52
CA VAL A 439 -12.64 -16.98 7.03
C VAL A 439 -13.51 -18.03 6.33
N ASN A 440 -13.30 -18.30 5.04
CA ASN A 440 -13.99 -19.38 4.32
C ASN A 440 -13.75 -20.74 4.98
N VAL A 441 -12.50 -21.01 5.40
CA VAL A 441 -12.14 -22.24 6.13
C VAL A 441 -12.84 -22.28 7.49
N LEU A 442 -12.76 -21.20 8.29
CA LEU A 442 -13.46 -21.11 9.59
C LEU A 442 -14.97 -21.31 9.47
N ALA A 443 -15.55 -20.81 8.37
CA ALA A 443 -16.97 -20.88 8.06
C ALA A 443 -17.39 -22.24 7.47
N ASN A 444 -16.44 -23.14 7.21
CA ASN A 444 -16.65 -24.42 6.54
C ASN A 444 -17.39 -24.25 5.19
N MET A 445 -16.95 -23.29 4.39
CA MET A 445 -17.54 -22.97 3.09
C MET A 445 -17.13 -24.00 2.04
N ASN A 446 -18.09 -24.51 1.27
CA ASN A 446 -17.78 -25.31 0.09
C ASN A 446 -17.21 -24.45 -1.06
N GLU A 447 -16.68 -25.07 -2.11
CA GLU A 447 -16.00 -24.37 -3.21
C GLU A 447 -16.86 -23.27 -3.85
N LYS A 448 -18.14 -23.56 -4.13
CA LYS A 448 -19.08 -22.57 -4.69
C LYS A 448 -19.29 -21.38 -3.75
N ALA A 449 -19.46 -21.64 -2.46
CA ALA A 449 -19.66 -20.61 -1.46
C ALA A 449 -18.41 -19.76 -1.25
N SER A 450 -17.23 -20.38 -1.27
CA SER A 450 -15.94 -19.69 -1.24
C SER A 450 -15.74 -18.81 -2.47
N CYS A 451 -16.05 -19.31 -3.67
CA CYS A 451 -16.03 -18.53 -4.91
C CYS A 451 -16.97 -17.32 -4.84
N LEU A 452 -18.16 -17.48 -4.25
CA LEU A 452 -19.10 -16.36 -4.05
C LEU A 452 -18.54 -15.32 -3.07
N ALA A 453 -17.94 -15.74 -1.96
CA ALA A 453 -17.32 -14.81 -1.02
C ALA A 453 -16.14 -14.04 -1.66
N GLU A 454 -15.32 -14.72 -2.47
CA GLU A 454 -14.25 -14.09 -3.23
C GLU A 454 -14.78 -13.13 -4.30
N TYR A 455 -15.86 -13.48 -5.01
CA TYR A 455 -16.53 -12.59 -5.96
C TYR A 455 -16.98 -11.30 -5.29
N ILE A 456 -17.66 -11.40 -4.15
CA ILE A 456 -18.12 -10.24 -3.37
C ILE A 456 -16.93 -9.38 -2.93
N CYS A 457 -15.87 -10.03 -2.46
CA CYS A 457 -14.63 -9.35 -2.05
C CYS A 457 -13.97 -8.61 -3.22
N GLU A 458 -13.93 -9.18 -4.43
CA GLU A 458 -13.37 -8.55 -5.62
C GLU A 458 -14.25 -7.40 -6.14
N LEU A 459 -15.58 -7.50 -6.02
CA LEU A 459 -16.47 -6.35 -6.26
C LEU A 459 -16.17 -5.18 -5.32
N CYS A 460 -15.84 -5.46 -4.05
CA CYS A 460 -15.46 -4.41 -3.10
C CYS A 460 -14.18 -3.67 -3.51
N VAL A 461 -13.25 -4.34 -4.20
CA VAL A 461 -11.98 -3.72 -4.66
C VAL A 461 -12.24 -2.61 -5.68
N LEU A 462 -13.28 -2.74 -6.51
CA LEU A 462 -13.70 -1.71 -7.47
C LEU A 462 -14.22 -0.44 -6.77
N GLN A 463 -14.84 -0.60 -5.59
CA GLN A 463 -15.54 0.47 -4.88
C GLN A 463 -14.61 1.20 -3.89
N SER A 464 -14.27 2.46 -4.19
CA SER A 464 -13.37 3.27 -3.35
C SER A 464 -13.89 3.50 -1.93
N GLU A 465 -15.22 3.51 -1.79
CA GLU A 465 -16.04 3.71 -0.60
C GLU A 465 -15.78 2.63 0.43
N MET A 466 -15.47 1.40 -0.01
CA MET A 466 -15.15 0.28 0.86
C MET A 466 -13.91 0.52 1.70
N GLY A 467 -13.03 1.45 1.28
CA GLY A 467 -11.88 1.86 2.09
C GLY A 467 -12.23 2.57 3.41
N GLN A 468 -13.50 2.69 3.79
CA GLN A 468 -13.89 3.09 5.14
C GLN A 468 -13.89 1.93 6.15
N TYR A 469 -13.82 0.70 5.67
CA TYR A 469 -13.68 -0.52 6.47
C TYR A 469 -12.27 -1.08 6.34
N SER A 470 -11.86 -1.87 7.33
CA SER A 470 -10.62 -2.63 7.28
C SER A 470 -10.72 -3.81 6.29
N PRO A 471 -9.58 -4.31 5.79
CA PRO A 471 -9.55 -5.55 5.01
C PRO A 471 -10.24 -6.75 5.69
N THR A 472 -10.20 -6.84 7.02
CA THR A 472 -10.79 -7.96 7.77
C THR A 472 -12.30 -7.81 7.89
N GLU A 473 -12.81 -6.59 8.11
CA GLU A 473 -14.25 -6.29 8.08
C GLU A 473 -14.86 -6.61 6.71
N ILE A 474 -14.19 -6.22 5.61
CA ILE A 474 -14.63 -6.53 4.24
C ILE A 474 -14.65 -8.04 4.03
N ALA A 475 -13.62 -8.75 4.48
CA ALA A 475 -13.54 -10.20 4.32
C ALA A 475 -14.66 -10.93 5.07
N CYS A 476 -14.82 -10.65 6.37
CA CYS A 476 -15.88 -11.23 7.19
C CYS A 476 -17.27 -10.91 6.64
N SER A 477 -17.51 -9.66 6.18
CA SER A 477 -18.79 -9.26 5.59
C SER A 477 -19.06 -9.91 4.24
N SER A 478 -18.02 -10.17 3.44
CA SER A 478 -18.15 -10.89 2.16
C SER A 478 -18.55 -12.35 2.39
N VAL A 479 -17.95 -13.02 3.38
CA VAL A 479 -18.33 -14.38 3.77
C VAL A 479 -19.74 -14.41 4.36
N LEU A 480 -20.09 -13.46 5.23
CA LEU A 480 -21.44 -13.32 5.77
C LEU A 480 -22.49 -13.18 4.65
N LEU A 481 -22.27 -12.29 3.69
CA LEU A 481 -23.19 -12.11 2.56
C LEU A 481 -23.27 -13.36 1.67
N ALA A 482 -22.16 -14.03 1.39
CA ALA A 482 -22.17 -15.28 0.64
C ALA A 482 -23.04 -16.35 1.33
N ARG A 483 -22.91 -16.48 2.66
CA ARG A 483 -23.71 -17.41 3.49
C ARG A 483 -25.20 -17.06 3.51
N LEU A 484 -25.52 -15.77 3.52
CA LEU A 484 -26.89 -15.26 3.46
C LEU A 484 -27.54 -15.51 2.09
N LEU A 485 -26.83 -15.21 1.00
CA LEU A 485 -27.29 -15.46 -0.37
C LEU A 485 -27.54 -16.94 -0.64
N LEU A 486 -26.73 -17.81 -0.02
CA LEU A 486 -26.90 -19.27 -0.10
C LEU A 486 -27.90 -19.82 0.93
N LYS A 487 -28.57 -18.96 1.70
CA LYS A 487 -29.61 -19.31 2.68
C LYS A 487 -29.15 -20.37 3.69
N THR A 488 -27.91 -20.24 4.17
CA THR A 488 -27.39 -21.11 5.22
C THR A 488 -28.14 -20.87 6.54
N GLU A 489 -28.37 -21.92 7.34
CA GLU A 489 -29.19 -21.84 8.56
C GLU A 489 -28.64 -20.83 9.59
N THR A 490 -27.32 -20.80 9.74
CA THR A 490 -26.61 -19.88 10.64
C THR A 490 -25.66 -19.00 9.83
N ALA A 491 -26.08 -17.77 9.55
CA ALA A 491 -25.32 -16.84 8.72
C ALA A 491 -23.93 -16.51 9.31
N TRP A 492 -23.85 -16.33 10.64
CA TRP A 492 -22.61 -16.07 11.36
C TRP A 492 -22.51 -16.94 12.63
N PRO A 493 -21.91 -18.14 12.54
CA PRO A 493 -21.70 -19.02 13.70
C PRO A 493 -20.80 -18.39 14.77
N SER A 494 -21.10 -18.65 16.05
CA SER A 494 -20.32 -18.15 17.20
C SER A 494 -18.85 -18.56 17.18
N HIS A 495 -18.51 -19.68 16.55
CA HIS A 495 -17.14 -20.10 16.34
C HIS A 495 -16.34 -19.13 15.45
N ILE A 496 -16.96 -18.57 14.40
CA ILE A 496 -16.29 -17.58 13.55
C ILE A 496 -16.08 -16.28 14.33
N GLU A 497 -17.08 -15.86 15.11
CA GLU A 497 -16.97 -14.70 16.00
C GLU A 497 -15.85 -14.88 17.04
N GLU A 498 -15.72 -16.08 17.63
CA GLU A 498 -14.66 -16.39 18.59
C GLU A 498 -13.26 -16.12 17.99
N PHE A 499 -13.04 -16.52 16.73
CA PHE A 499 -11.73 -16.42 16.07
C PHE A 499 -11.48 -15.07 15.42
N THR A 500 -12.51 -14.43 14.88
CA THR A 500 -12.38 -13.15 14.15
C THR A 500 -12.52 -11.94 15.08
N GLY A 501 -13.27 -12.09 16.18
CA GLY A 501 -13.63 -11.00 17.09
C GLY A 501 -14.67 -10.03 16.54
N PHE A 502 -15.37 -10.40 15.46
CA PHE A 502 -16.42 -9.59 14.88
C PHE A 502 -17.79 -10.22 15.15
N PRO A 503 -18.63 -9.60 16.00
CA PRO A 503 -20.01 -9.99 16.15
C PRO A 503 -20.82 -9.60 14.90
N LEU A 504 -22.00 -10.19 14.73
CA LEU A 504 -22.86 -9.97 13.55
C LEU A 504 -23.26 -8.49 13.39
N GLU A 505 -23.47 -7.81 14.51
CA GLU A 505 -23.89 -6.41 14.58
C GLU A 505 -22.82 -5.47 13.98
N ASP A 506 -21.54 -5.75 14.28
CA ASP A 506 -20.41 -4.96 13.77
C ASP A 506 -20.24 -5.13 12.25
N LEU A 507 -20.47 -6.35 11.73
CA LEU A 507 -20.38 -6.65 10.30
C LEU A 507 -21.56 -6.14 9.49
N SER A 508 -22.74 -6.02 10.11
CA SER A 508 -23.98 -5.65 9.42
C SER A 508 -23.83 -4.34 8.64
N ARG A 509 -23.15 -3.34 9.21
CA ARG A 509 -22.89 -2.07 8.54
C ARG A 509 -22.09 -2.23 7.25
N CYS A 510 -21.08 -3.09 7.26
CA CYS A 510 -20.25 -3.34 6.08
C CYS A 510 -21.04 -4.18 5.07
N ALA A 511 -21.74 -5.22 5.52
CA ALA A 511 -22.60 -6.06 4.67
C ALA A 511 -23.68 -5.27 3.91
N PHE A 512 -24.41 -4.36 4.57
CA PHE A 512 -25.41 -3.51 3.89
C PHE A 512 -24.77 -2.59 2.85
N HIS A 513 -23.61 -2.01 3.17
CA HIS A 513 -22.95 -1.09 2.26
C HIS A 513 -22.36 -1.83 1.04
N ILE A 514 -21.84 -3.05 1.23
CA ILE A 514 -21.45 -3.94 0.14
C ILE A 514 -22.69 -4.27 -0.71
N HIS A 515 -23.80 -4.66 -0.09
CA HIS A 515 -25.03 -5.00 -0.81
C HIS A 515 -25.53 -3.84 -1.69
N GLU A 516 -25.63 -2.64 -1.11
CA GLU A 516 -26.02 -1.43 -1.82
C GLU A 516 -25.08 -1.10 -2.98
N LYS A 517 -23.77 -0.99 -2.71
CA LYS A 517 -22.76 -0.54 -3.70
C LYS A 517 -22.41 -1.58 -4.75
N CYS A 518 -22.32 -2.85 -4.38
CA CYS A 518 -21.83 -3.89 -5.27
C CYS A 518 -22.96 -4.58 -6.05
N PHE A 519 -24.20 -4.54 -5.55
CA PHE A 519 -25.32 -5.22 -6.22
C PHE A 519 -26.44 -4.29 -6.70
N LEU A 520 -26.80 -3.24 -5.95
CA LEU A 520 -27.99 -2.44 -6.27
C LEU A 520 -27.70 -1.20 -7.14
N GLU A 521 -26.62 -0.46 -6.86
CA GLU A 521 -26.31 0.79 -7.58
C GLU A 521 -25.89 0.58 -9.04
N GLY A 522 -25.74 -0.68 -9.47
CA GLY A 522 -25.31 -1.04 -10.82
C GLY A 522 -23.83 -0.72 -11.06
N SER A 523 -23.31 -1.15 -12.21
CA SER A 523 -21.91 -0.94 -12.55
C SER A 523 -21.69 0.39 -13.27
N VAL A 524 -20.47 0.92 -13.14
CA VAL A 524 -20.07 2.17 -13.79
C VAL A 524 -20.13 2.02 -15.31
N ILE A 525 -20.64 3.05 -15.97
CA ILE A 525 -20.62 3.19 -17.43
C ILE A 525 -19.44 4.09 -17.79
N ASP A 526 -18.62 3.65 -18.75
CA ASP A 526 -17.47 4.42 -19.20
C ASP A 526 -17.86 5.51 -20.23
N HIS A 527 -16.85 6.24 -20.73
CA HIS A 527 -17.04 7.30 -21.71
C HIS A 527 -17.51 6.81 -23.10
N ARG A 528 -17.51 5.50 -23.34
CA ARG A 528 -17.97 4.85 -24.58
C ARG A 528 -19.37 4.27 -24.43
N GLU A 529 -20.05 4.59 -23.33
CA GLU A 529 -21.36 4.05 -22.95
C GLU A 529 -21.34 2.53 -22.72
N ILE A 530 -20.18 1.97 -22.39
CA ILE A 530 -20.02 0.55 -22.07
C ILE A 530 -20.12 0.36 -20.56
N THR A 531 -21.02 -0.52 -20.14
CA THR A 531 -21.11 -0.94 -18.74
C THR A 531 -19.94 -1.85 -18.40
N LEU A 532 -19.14 -1.45 -17.41
CA LEU A 532 -17.98 -2.18 -16.94
C LEU A 532 -18.37 -3.41 -16.11
N GLN A 533 -17.87 -4.59 -16.49
CA GLN A 533 -18.33 -5.88 -15.95
C GLN A 533 -17.19 -6.89 -15.81
N ALA A 534 -15.91 -6.49 -15.78
CA ALA A 534 -14.78 -7.43 -15.84
C ALA A 534 -14.84 -8.48 -14.72
N VAL A 535 -15.13 -8.06 -13.48
CA VAL A 535 -15.29 -8.98 -12.34
C VAL A 535 -16.49 -9.91 -12.53
N LYS A 536 -17.64 -9.40 -12.97
CA LYS A 536 -18.84 -10.21 -13.21
C LYS A 536 -18.61 -11.27 -14.29
N GLN A 537 -17.96 -10.88 -15.39
CA GLN A 537 -17.60 -11.79 -16.49
C GLN A 537 -16.61 -12.85 -16.01
N LYS A 538 -15.57 -12.45 -15.28
CA LYS A 538 -14.60 -13.39 -14.69
C LYS A 538 -15.30 -14.47 -13.86
N TYR A 539 -16.17 -14.08 -12.93
CA TYR A 539 -16.88 -15.01 -12.03
C TYR A 539 -18.13 -15.66 -12.65
N SER A 540 -18.42 -15.36 -13.93
CA SER A 540 -19.42 -16.11 -14.72
C SER A 540 -18.84 -17.38 -15.33
N ASP A 541 -17.52 -17.57 -15.29
CA ASP A 541 -16.86 -18.78 -15.75
C ASP A 541 -17.23 -19.98 -14.86
N GLU A 542 -17.33 -21.16 -15.47
CA GLU A 542 -17.63 -22.43 -14.79
C GLU A 542 -16.59 -22.76 -13.71
N LYS A 543 -15.32 -22.34 -13.90
CA LYS A 543 -14.27 -22.50 -12.89
C LYS A 543 -14.58 -21.80 -11.56
N PHE A 544 -15.47 -20.82 -11.57
CA PHE A 544 -15.98 -20.13 -10.38
C PHE A 544 -17.44 -20.48 -10.09
N HIS A 545 -17.94 -21.59 -10.62
CA HIS A 545 -19.31 -22.08 -10.44
C HIS A 545 -20.41 -21.11 -10.86
N ASN A 546 -20.11 -20.21 -11.81
CA ASN A 546 -21.06 -19.19 -12.29
C ASN A 546 -21.67 -18.34 -11.15
N VAL A 547 -20.91 -18.07 -10.08
CA VAL A 547 -21.42 -17.39 -8.87
C VAL A 547 -21.92 -15.97 -9.14
N SER A 548 -21.45 -15.33 -10.21
CA SER A 548 -21.91 -13.99 -10.58
C SER A 548 -23.34 -13.95 -11.14
N SER A 549 -23.92 -15.12 -11.44
CA SER A 549 -25.30 -15.31 -11.90
C SER A 549 -26.27 -15.67 -10.76
N ILE A 550 -25.81 -15.73 -9.51
CA ILE A 550 -26.68 -16.01 -8.36
C ILE A 550 -27.67 -14.85 -8.18
N ASP A 551 -28.93 -15.20 -7.92
CA ASP A 551 -29.98 -14.22 -7.64
C ASP A 551 -29.64 -13.44 -6.37
N ILE A 552 -29.49 -12.13 -6.53
CA ILE A 552 -29.22 -11.25 -5.41
C ILE A 552 -30.54 -10.89 -4.74
N MET A 553 -30.58 -11.12 -3.43
CA MET A 553 -31.74 -10.77 -2.62
C MET A 553 -31.95 -9.27 -2.52
N ASN A 554 -33.21 -8.86 -2.33
CA ASN A 554 -33.53 -7.46 -2.16
C ASN A 554 -33.15 -6.96 -0.75
N TYR A 555 -33.19 -5.64 -0.57
CA TYR A 555 -32.81 -4.99 0.68
C TYR A 555 -33.68 -5.42 1.87
N GLU A 556 -34.97 -5.66 1.65
CA GLU A 556 -35.92 -6.08 2.69
C GLU A 556 -35.63 -7.51 3.18
N GLU A 557 -35.33 -8.44 2.27
CA GLU A 557 -34.93 -9.81 2.58
C GLU A 557 -33.63 -9.81 3.41
N LEU A 558 -32.65 -8.98 3.03
CA LEU A 558 -31.41 -8.82 3.79
C LEU A 558 -31.66 -8.30 5.21
N CYS A 559 -32.53 -7.29 5.37
CA CYS A 559 -32.91 -6.77 6.69
C CYS A 559 -33.54 -7.85 7.57
N ASN A 560 -34.47 -8.63 7.00
CA ASN A 560 -35.18 -9.69 7.71
C ASN A 560 -34.22 -10.77 8.22
N MET A 561 -33.26 -11.19 7.39
CA MET A 561 -32.29 -12.23 7.77
C MET A 561 -31.24 -11.74 8.77
N LEU A 562 -30.84 -10.47 8.70
CA LEU A 562 -29.95 -9.86 9.70
C LEU A 562 -30.68 -9.45 10.99
N GLY A 563 -32.01 -9.63 11.05
CA GLY A 563 -32.80 -9.28 12.23
C GLY A 563 -32.91 -7.78 12.48
N VAL A 564 -32.81 -6.96 11.44
CA VAL A 564 -33.01 -5.51 11.50
C VAL A 564 -34.51 -5.21 11.48
N THR A 565 -34.99 -4.47 12.48
CA THR A 565 -36.42 -4.18 12.72
C THR A 565 -36.84 -2.80 12.25
N ASP A 566 -35.97 -1.80 12.37
CA ASP A 566 -36.21 -0.43 11.92
C ASP A 566 -34.94 0.13 11.29
N PHE A 567 -35.09 0.86 10.20
CA PHE A 567 -34.05 1.73 9.66
C PHE A 567 -34.62 3.12 9.39
N TYR A 568 -33.91 4.16 9.82
CA TYR A 568 -34.28 5.52 9.45
C TYR A 568 -33.04 6.39 9.20
N LEU A 569 -33.18 7.26 8.21
CA LEU A 569 -32.16 8.24 7.85
C LEU A 569 -32.17 9.37 8.90
N ASN A 570 -31.12 9.46 9.72
CA ASN A 570 -30.91 10.61 10.60
C ASN A 570 -29.84 11.52 9.99
N GLY A 571 -30.25 12.39 9.07
CA GLY A 571 -29.30 13.22 8.31
C GLY A 571 -28.62 12.40 7.21
N PHE A 572 -27.30 12.22 7.30
CA PHE A 572 -26.54 11.33 6.41
C PHE A 572 -26.34 9.93 7.00
N ASP A 573 -26.78 9.71 8.25
CA ASP A 573 -26.51 8.53 9.06
C ASP A 573 -27.64 7.48 8.97
N LEU A 574 -27.28 6.23 8.66
CA LEU A 574 -28.22 5.11 8.47
C LEU A 574 -28.39 4.33 9.78
N LYS A 575 -29.31 4.72 10.66
CA LYS A 575 -29.47 3.98 11.92
C LYS A 575 -30.15 2.63 11.68
N LEU A 576 -29.53 1.54 12.15
CA LEU A 576 -30.10 0.19 12.14
C LEU A 576 -30.50 -0.18 13.58
N ARG A 577 -31.74 -0.62 13.78
CA ARG A 577 -32.19 -1.23 15.04
C ARG A 577 -32.32 -2.73 14.88
N PHE A 578 -31.60 -3.49 15.70
CA PHE A 578 -31.70 -4.94 15.74
C PHE A 578 -32.79 -5.39 16.73
N ARG A 579 -33.27 -6.63 16.59
CA ARG A 579 -34.26 -7.24 17.52
C ARG A 579 -33.79 -7.30 18.98
N ASN A 580 -32.48 -7.22 19.21
CA ASN A 580 -31.86 -7.10 20.54
C ASN A 580 -31.40 -5.64 20.71
N TYR A 581 -31.88 -4.98 21.76
CA TYR A 581 -31.90 -3.54 22.11
C TYR A 581 -30.62 -2.66 21.94
N ASP A 582 -29.66 -2.99 21.08
CA ASP A 582 -28.48 -2.16 20.82
C ASP A 582 -28.68 -1.26 19.59
N GLU A 583 -28.56 0.06 19.80
CA GLU A 583 -28.60 1.05 18.71
C GLU A 583 -27.23 1.17 18.04
N LEU A 584 -27.12 0.73 16.78
CA LEU A 584 -25.89 0.90 15.99
C LEU A 584 -25.98 2.21 15.19
N ILE A 585 -25.20 3.22 15.61
CA ILE A 585 -25.09 4.51 14.92
C ILE A 585 -24.12 4.37 13.74
N VAL A 586 -24.66 4.19 12.55
CA VAL A 586 -23.88 4.20 11.30
C VAL A 586 -23.68 5.65 10.87
N SER A 587 -22.43 6.11 10.76
CA SER A 587 -22.13 7.42 10.17
C SER A 587 -21.45 7.31 8.80
N PRO A 588 -22.19 7.39 7.67
CA PRO A 588 -21.66 7.61 6.34
C PRO A 588 -21.27 9.08 6.23
N CYS A 589 -19.97 9.32 6.15
CA CYS A 589 -19.37 10.63 5.88
C CYS A 589 -19.35 11.63 7.04
N ARG A 590 -18.15 11.82 7.61
CA ARG A 590 -17.69 13.15 8.01
C ARG A 590 -17.72 14.08 6.79
N GLY A 591 -18.81 14.84 6.67
CA GLY A 591 -18.92 16.17 6.05
C GLY A 591 -18.92 16.25 4.53
N LYS A 592 -20.12 16.35 3.92
CA LYS A 592 -20.36 17.29 2.82
C LYS A 592 -21.14 18.48 3.40
N SER A 593 -20.49 19.63 3.50
CA SER A 593 -21.14 20.90 3.79
C SER A 593 -22.11 21.23 2.65
N LYS A 594 -23.41 21.14 2.90
CA LYS A 594 -24.43 21.73 2.02
C LYS A 594 -24.20 23.24 1.96
N GLY A 595 -24.19 23.79 0.76
CA GLY A 595 -24.06 25.21 0.48
C GLY A 595 -25.11 26.03 1.25
N ARG A 596 -24.68 27.22 1.69
CA ARG A 596 -25.58 28.31 2.04
C ARG A 596 -25.52 29.30 0.89
N ARG A 597 -26.69 29.46 0.24
CA ARG A 597 -27.19 30.56 -0.58
C ARG A 597 -26.26 31.17 -1.62
#